data_AF-A0A1F9SE63-F1
#
_entry.id   AF-A0A1F9SE63-F1
#
_cell.length_a   1.000
_cell.length_b   1.000
_cell.length_c   1.000
_cell.angle_alpha   90.00
_cell.angle_beta   90.00
_cell.angle_gamma   90.00
#
_symmetry.space_group_name_H-M   'P 1'
#
loop_
_entity.id
_entity.type
_entity.pdbx_description
1 polymer ?
#
loop_
_entity_poly.entity_id
_entity_poly.type
_entity_poly.pdbx_seq_one_letter_code
_entity_poly.pdbx_strand_id
1 'polypeptide(L)'
;MSYIAARHESGLDSATFALIRAEFAARPPQLVIVEGIPRNAGDNSPAFVKLINSDPLRMESYYAASLALAGSAVFAGGEPAPQEIKQWLLSKGYTEKDIFGYSILTEIPVWRRQGGAESFSDFYSAASRNAGRMYKLTGAALMSESELAAWYSQRNKKQFDSGAITIQETAPYNAADSLFTQKMDYQVARVRDAAVCRAIAEGLNRFDRVLVVYGAGHFGMEQKILRKMLGRPVLRTASGP
;
A
#
# COMPACT_ATOMS: atom_id res chain seq x y z
N MET A 1 19.47 6.41 8.64
CA MET A 1 18.27 6.06 7.85
C MET A 1 18.14 7.03 6.69
N SER A 2 17.76 6.55 5.52
CA SER A 2 17.35 7.37 4.37
C SER A 2 15.93 6.95 3.97
N TYR A 3 15.10 7.92 3.57
CA TYR A 3 13.73 7.68 3.13
C TYR A 3 13.56 8.30 1.74
N ILE A 4 13.24 7.47 0.75
CA ILE A 4 12.94 7.89 -0.62
C ILE A 4 11.43 7.90 -0.78
N ALA A 5 10.88 9.11 -0.91
CA ALA A 5 9.48 9.37 -1.19
C ALA A 5 9.23 9.24 -2.71
N ALA A 6 8.96 8.01 -3.16
CA ALA A 6 8.81 7.65 -4.56
C ALA A 6 7.61 8.34 -5.22
N ARG A 7 7.73 8.65 -6.52
CA ARG A 7 6.68 9.35 -7.29
C ARG A 7 5.80 8.41 -8.12
N HIS A 8 6.05 7.11 -8.07
CA HIS A 8 5.44 6.09 -8.93
C HIS A 8 5.69 6.37 -10.41
N GLU A 9 6.93 6.70 -10.73
CA GLU A 9 7.41 6.92 -12.09
C GLU A 9 7.79 5.59 -12.73
N SER A 10 7.54 5.44 -14.03
CA SER A 10 8.00 4.28 -14.79
C SER A 10 9.38 4.55 -15.41
N GLY A 11 10.21 3.52 -15.47
CA GLY A 11 11.48 3.55 -16.20
C GLY A 11 12.71 3.94 -15.37
N LEU A 12 13.85 3.37 -15.77
CA LEU A 12 15.14 3.50 -15.08
C LEU A 12 15.75 4.91 -15.12
N ASP A 13 15.32 5.72 -16.10
CA ASP A 13 15.77 7.10 -16.32
C ASP A 13 14.99 8.12 -15.49
N SER A 14 13.99 7.66 -14.72
CA SER A 14 13.24 8.53 -13.82
C SER A 14 14.10 9.00 -12.64
N ALA A 15 13.72 10.16 -12.10
CA ALA A 15 14.45 10.78 -10.98
C ALA A 15 14.46 9.88 -9.74
N THR A 16 13.37 9.14 -9.50
CA THR A 16 13.27 8.24 -8.34
C THR A 16 14.25 7.06 -8.44
N PHE A 17 14.34 6.40 -9.60
CA PHE A 17 15.29 5.30 -9.80
C PHE A 17 16.75 5.78 -9.74
N ALA A 18 17.04 6.96 -10.28
CA ALA A 18 18.36 7.58 -10.18
C ALA A 18 18.74 7.87 -8.71
N LEU A 19 17.81 8.39 -7.91
CA LEU A 19 18.02 8.64 -6.48
C LEU A 19 18.27 7.34 -5.69
N ILE A 20 17.53 6.27 -6.00
CA ILE A 20 17.76 4.95 -5.40
C ILE A 20 19.20 4.49 -5.67
N ARG A 21 19.66 4.53 -6.93
CA ARG A 21 21.04 4.15 -7.28
C ARG A 21 22.08 5.01 -6.55
N ALA A 22 21.86 6.33 -6.52
CA ALA A 22 22.77 7.26 -5.86
C ALA A 22 22.88 6.97 -4.36
N GLU A 23 21.77 6.64 -3.70
CA GLU A 23 21.77 6.31 -2.26
C GLU A 23 22.52 5.00 -1.98
N PHE A 24 22.30 3.97 -2.80
CA PHE A 24 23.06 2.71 -2.71
C PHE A 24 24.57 2.92 -2.89
N ALA A 25 24.98 3.77 -3.84
CA ALA A 25 26.39 4.06 -4.10
C ALA A 25 27.04 4.89 -2.97
N ALA A 26 26.35 5.92 -2.47
CA ALA A 26 26.88 6.83 -1.46
C ALA A 26 26.87 6.21 -0.05
N ARG A 27 25.86 5.40 0.26
CA ARG A 27 25.67 4.79 1.57
C ARG A 27 24.98 3.43 1.44
N PRO A 28 25.73 2.36 1.10
CA PRO A 28 25.16 1.02 0.94
C PRO A 28 24.31 0.60 2.16
N PRO A 29 23.00 0.36 1.97
CA PRO A 29 22.12 -0.03 3.07
C PRO A 29 22.44 -1.44 3.57
N GLN A 30 22.14 -1.73 4.82
CA GLN A 30 22.10 -3.09 5.38
C GLN A 30 20.68 -3.67 5.30
N LEU A 31 19.67 -2.80 5.38
CA LEU A 31 18.26 -3.14 5.26
C LEU A 31 17.56 -2.17 4.30
N VAL A 32 16.73 -2.70 3.42
CA VAL A 32 15.81 -1.95 2.57
C VAL A 32 14.36 -2.31 2.91
N ILE A 33 13.59 -1.34 3.38
CA ILE A 33 12.16 -1.52 3.68
C ILE A 33 11.35 -0.99 2.51
N VAL A 34 10.50 -1.85 1.93
CA VAL A 34 9.86 -1.59 0.63
C VAL A 34 8.34 -1.68 0.67
N GLU A 35 7.70 -0.78 -0.06
CA GLU A 35 6.25 -0.77 -0.30
C GLU A 35 5.78 -2.01 -1.07
N GLY A 36 4.55 -2.47 -0.77
CA GLY A 36 3.90 -3.57 -1.49
C GLY A 36 4.24 -4.97 -0.97
N ILE A 37 5.03 -5.07 0.10
CA ILE A 37 5.37 -6.33 0.77
C ILE A 37 4.86 -6.30 2.22
N PRO A 38 4.09 -7.31 2.67
CA PRO A 38 3.69 -7.43 4.07
C PRO A 38 4.90 -7.57 5.00
N ARG A 39 4.88 -6.88 6.13
CA ARG A 39 5.91 -6.95 7.17
C ARG A 39 6.12 -8.37 7.69
N ASN A 40 5.06 -9.15 7.78
CA ASN A 40 5.13 -10.55 8.23
C ASN A 40 5.62 -11.53 7.14
N ALA A 41 5.95 -11.07 5.93
CA ALA A 41 6.58 -11.91 4.91
C ALA A 41 8.00 -12.37 5.31
N GLY A 42 8.62 -11.63 6.24
CA GLY A 42 9.98 -11.86 6.70
C GLY A 42 11.04 -11.26 5.77
N ASP A 43 12.26 -11.23 6.28
CA ASP A 43 13.45 -10.80 5.54
C ASP A 43 13.69 -11.70 4.33
N ASN A 44 13.97 -11.11 3.16
CA ASN A 44 14.27 -11.82 1.92
C ASN A 44 13.28 -12.96 1.60
N SER A 45 11.98 -12.73 1.85
CA SER A 45 10.93 -13.72 1.68
C SER A 45 11.02 -14.43 0.31
N PRO A 46 11.13 -15.78 0.22
CA PRO A 46 11.40 -16.47 -1.04
C PRO A 46 10.37 -16.20 -2.15
N ALA A 47 9.10 -16.04 -1.79
CA ALA A 47 8.04 -15.68 -2.73
C ALA A 47 8.29 -14.31 -3.37
N PHE A 48 8.73 -13.33 -2.57
CA PHE A 48 9.04 -12.00 -3.05
C PHE A 48 10.40 -11.92 -3.74
N VAL A 49 11.40 -12.69 -3.32
CA VAL A 49 12.67 -12.83 -4.06
C VAL A 49 12.41 -13.28 -5.50
N LYS A 50 11.59 -14.33 -5.67
CA LYS A 50 11.21 -14.81 -7.00
C LYS A 50 10.50 -13.73 -7.82
N LEU A 51 9.56 -13.02 -7.20
CA LEU A 51 8.79 -11.97 -7.86
C LEU A 51 9.68 -10.79 -8.28
N ILE A 52 10.54 -10.30 -7.38
CA ILE A 52 11.48 -9.19 -7.62
C ILE A 52 12.47 -9.57 -8.72
N ASN A 53 13.01 -10.79 -8.73
CA ASN A 53 13.92 -11.23 -9.78
C ASN A 53 13.23 -11.38 -11.14
N SER A 54 11.93 -11.69 -11.16
CA SER A 54 11.18 -11.81 -12.42
C SER A 54 10.80 -10.46 -13.03
N ASP A 55 10.59 -9.44 -12.20
CA ASP A 55 10.18 -8.10 -12.65
C ASP A 55 10.69 -7.02 -11.67
N PRO A 56 12.00 -6.72 -11.69
CA PRO A 56 12.60 -5.75 -10.76
C PRO A 56 12.18 -4.31 -11.06
N LEU A 57 11.65 -4.03 -12.26
CA LEU A 57 11.26 -2.69 -12.69
C LEU A 57 9.76 -2.44 -12.57
N ARG A 58 9.01 -3.39 -11.99
CA ARG A 58 7.58 -3.27 -11.73
C ARG A 58 7.21 -1.97 -11.00
N MET A 59 8.03 -1.58 -10.03
CA MET A 59 7.90 -0.35 -9.25
C MET A 59 9.24 -0.01 -8.56
N GLU A 60 9.39 1.22 -8.09
CA GLU A 60 10.65 1.70 -7.51
C GLU A 60 11.07 0.92 -6.26
N SER A 61 10.09 0.47 -5.47
CA SER A 61 10.33 -0.33 -4.27
C SER A 61 10.91 -1.73 -4.62
N TYR A 62 10.47 -2.33 -5.72
CA TYR A 62 11.00 -3.62 -6.20
C TYR A 62 12.41 -3.47 -6.76
N TYR A 63 12.66 -2.36 -7.44
CA TYR A 63 14.00 -2.04 -7.91
C TYR A 63 14.98 -1.88 -6.75
N ALA A 64 14.61 -1.15 -5.70
CA ALA A 64 15.41 -1.03 -4.49
C ALA A 64 15.67 -2.41 -3.82
N ALA A 65 14.66 -3.28 -3.76
CA ALA A 65 14.83 -4.63 -3.25
C ALA A 65 15.77 -5.48 -4.13
N SER A 66 15.71 -5.34 -5.46
CA SER A 66 16.63 -6.03 -6.38
C SER A 66 18.08 -5.61 -6.19
N LEU A 67 18.33 -4.31 -5.94
CA LEU A 67 19.66 -3.80 -5.63
C LEU A 67 20.14 -4.31 -4.26
N ALA A 68 19.25 -4.45 -3.28
CA ALA A 68 19.57 -5.05 -1.99
C ALA A 68 20.03 -6.50 -2.14
N LEU A 69 19.29 -7.30 -2.92
CA LEU A 69 19.62 -8.69 -3.24
C LEU A 69 20.95 -8.82 -3.97
N ALA A 70 21.24 -7.91 -4.90
CA ALA A 70 22.52 -7.89 -5.61
C ALA A 70 23.69 -7.46 -4.71
N GLY A 71 23.42 -6.68 -3.66
CA GLY A 71 24.44 -6.06 -2.81
C GLY A 71 24.36 -6.46 -1.34
N SER A 72 24.40 -7.75 -1.01
CA SER A 72 24.51 -8.33 0.36
C SER A 72 23.60 -7.71 1.45
N ALA A 73 22.59 -6.94 1.08
CA ALA A 73 21.67 -6.28 1.98
C ALA A 73 20.40 -7.12 2.10
N VAL A 74 19.68 -6.92 3.20
CA VAL A 74 18.38 -7.52 3.40
C VAL A 74 17.30 -6.60 2.84
N PHE A 75 16.25 -7.15 2.23
CA PHE A 75 15.01 -6.41 2.05
C PHE A 75 13.89 -6.99 2.91
N ALA A 76 12.98 -6.13 3.35
CA ALA A 76 11.78 -6.50 4.11
C ALA A 76 10.59 -5.61 3.72
N GLY A 77 9.38 -6.11 3.96
CA GLY A 77 8.16 -5.32 3.81
C GLY A 77 7.84 -4.48 5.04
N GLY A 78 7.05 -3.42 4.86
CA GLY A 78 6.49 -2.63 5.97
C GLY A 78 4.96 -2.61 6.02
N GLU A 79 4.27 -3.21 5.05
CA GLU A 79 2.80 -3.19 5.00
C GLU A 79 2.17 -4.11 6.06
N PRO A 80 1.01 -3.75 6.62
CA PRO A 80 0.27 -4.67 7.49
C PRO A 80 -0.26 -5.85 6.66
N ALA A 81 -0.36 -7.02 7.28
CA ALA A 81 -1.07 -8.14 6.68
C ALA A 81 -2.58 -7.79 6.53
N PRO A 82 -3.27 -8.34 5.53
CA PRO A 82 -4.71 -8.10 5.37
C PRO A 82 -5.54 -8.42 6.62
N GLN A 83 -5.12 -9.40 7.42
CA GLN A 83 -5.78 -9.75 8.68
C GLN A 83 -5.60 -8.66 9.75
N GLU A 84 -4.47 -7.97 9.78
CA GLU A 84 -4.24 -6.82 10.68
C GLU A 84 -5.17 -5.66 10.28
N ILE A 85 -5.30 -5.39 8.98
CA ILE A 85 -6.24 -4.39 8.46
C ILE A 85 -7.68 -4.75 8.83
N LYS A 86 -8.09 -6.01 8.63
CA LYS A 86 -9.43 -6.50 9.01
C LYS A 86 -9.69 -6.28 10.50
N GLN A 87 -8.80 -6.75 11.36
CA GLN A 87 -8.95 -6.60 12.81
C GLN A 87 -9.03 -5.12 13.23
N TRP A 88 -8.21 -4.27 12.62
CA TRP A 88 -8.26 -2.83 12.84
C TRP A 88 -9.63 -2.25 12.47
N LEU A 89 -10.15 -2.56 11.29
CA LEU A 89 -11.44 -2.05 10.82
C LEU A 89 -12.60 -2.54 11.70
N LEU A 90 -12.61 -3.82 12.08
CA LEU A 90 -13.58 -4.36 13.04
C LEU A 90 -13.53 -3.60 14.37
N SER A 91 -12.33 -3.27 14.87
CA SER A 91 -12.16 -2.48 16.10
C SER A 91 -12.68 -1.03 16.00
N LYS A 92 -12.90 -0.52 14.78
CA LYS A 92 -13.49 0.80 14.51
C LYS A 92 -15.00 0.75 14.25
N GLY A 93 -15.62 -0.43 14.41
CA GLY A 93 -17.05 -0.63 14.24
C GLY A 93 -17.49 -0.89 12.80
N TYR A 94 -16.55 -1.12 11.86
CA TYR A 94 -16.90 -1.62 10.54
C TYR A 94 -17.27 -3.09 10.61
N THR A 95 -18.15 -3.53 9.71
CA THR A 95 -18.56 -4.94 9.60
C THR A 95 -17.74 -5.67 8.55
N GLU A 96 -17.77 -7.01 8.56
CA GLU A 96 -17.14 -7.81 7.50
C GLU A 96 -17.75 -7.53 6.12
N LYS A 97 -19.04 -7.21 6.03
CA LYS A 97 -19.69 -6.75 4.80
C LYS A 97 -19.11 -5.43 4.30
N ASP A 98 -18.79 -4.52 5.21
CA ASP A 98 -18.14 -3.25 4.84
C ASP A 98 -16.74 -3.49 4.28
N ILE A 99 -15.97 -4.41 4.88
CA ILE A 99 -14.63 -4.80 4.41
C ILE A 99 -14.72 -5.44 3.02
N PHE A 100 -15.66 -6.36 2.82
CA PHE A 100 -15.90 -6.98 1.53
C PHE A 100 -16.26 -5.93 0.47
N GLY A 101 -17.29 -5.12 0.71
CA GLY A 101 -17.74 -4.11 -0.23
C GLY A 101 -16.65 -3.10 -0.56
N TYR A 102 -15.96 -2.58 0.46
CA TYR A 102 -14.85 -1.64 0.29
C TYR A 102 -13.73 -2.22 -0.58
N SER A 103 -13.31 -3.47 -0.32
CA SER A 103 -12.22 -4.10 -1.07
C SER A 103 -12.51 -4.24 -2.57
N ILE A 104 -13.77 -4.49 -2.95
CA ILE A 104 -14.18 -4.53 -4.35
C ILE A 104 -14.16 -3.12 -4.96
N LEU A 105 -14.71 -2.13 -4.25
CA LEU A 105 -14.77 -0.74 -4.75
C LEU A 105 -13.38 -0.17 -5.09
N THR A 106 -12.37 -0.48 -4.28
CA THR A 106 -11.01 0.00 -4.51
C THR A 106 -10.37 -0.55 -5.78
N GLU A 107 -10.83 -1.71 -6.27
CA GLU A 107 -10.32 -2.34 -7.49
C GLU A 107 -11.00 -1.78 -8.76
N ILE A 108 -12.23 -1.24 -8.66
CA ILE A 108 -13.01 -0.75 -9.82
C ILE A 108 -12.25 0.29 -10.66
N PRO A 109 -11.65 1.36 -10.09
CA PRO A 109 -10.93 2.34 -10.89
C PRO A 109 -9.71 1.74 -11.61
N VAL A 110 -9.05 0.75 -11.01
CA VAL A 110 -7.89 0.07 -11.61
C VAL A 110 -8.35 -0.79 -12.79
N TRP A 111 -9.36 -1.63 -12.57
CA TRP A 111 -9.97 -2.48 -13.60
C TRP A 111 -10.40 -1.66 -14.82
N ARG A 112 -11.07 -0.52 -14.60
CA ARG A 112 -11.48 0.39 -15.67
C ARG A 112 -10.30 0.98 -16.44
N ARG A 113 -9.24 1.40 -15.74
CA ARG A 113 -8.02 1.93 -16.40
C ARG A 113 -7.30 0.88 -17.24
N GLN A 114 -7.44 -0.40 -16.90
CA GLN A 114 -6.88 -1.52 -17.67
C GLN A 114 -7.75 -1.91 -18.87
N GLY A 115 -8.67 -1.03 -19.29
CA GLY A 115 -9.50 -1.20 -20.47
C GLY A 115 -10.86 -1.84 -20.20
N GLY A 116 -11.14 -2.28 -18.96
CA GLY A 116 -12.43 -2.84 -18.58
C GLY A 116 -12.92 -3.92 -19.55
N ALA A 117 -12.00 -4.73 -20.09
CA ALA A 117 -12.24 -5.59 -21.24
C ALA A 117 -13.23 -6.74 -20.99
N GLU A 118 -13.63 -6.95 -19.74
CA GLU A 118 -14.62 -7.94 -19.30
C GLU A 118 -15.88 -7.23 -18.78
N SER A 119 -16.99 -7.98 -18.62
CA SER A 119 -18.19 -7.40 -18.00
C SER A 119 -17.94 -7.05 -16.53
N PHE A 120 -18.74 -6.13 -15.96
CA PHE A 120 -18.64 -5.85 -14.52
C PHE A 120 -18.89 -7.10 -13.67
N SER A 121 -19.74 -8.02 -14.13
CA SER A 121 -20.02 -9.31 -13.46
C SER A 121 -18.79 -10.22 -13.41
N ASP A 122 -18.01 -10.28 -14.50
CA ASP A 122 -16.76 -11.06 -14.55
C ASP A 122 -15.71 -10.49 -13.59
N PHE A 123 -15.51 -9.17 -13.65
CA PHE A 123 -14.69 -8.43 -12.68
C PHE A 123 -15.15 -8.71 -11.25
N TYR A 124 -16.44 -8.56 -10.97
CA TYR A 124 -17.02 -8.75 -9.65
C TYR A 124 -16.76 -10.16 -9.12
N SER A 125 -16.93 -11.17 -9.95
CA SER A 125 -16.66 -12.57 -9.61
C SER A 125 -15.20 -12.78 -9.19
N ALA A 126 -14.25 -12.22 -9.96
CA ALA A 126 -12.83 -12.28 -9.64
C ALA A 126 -12.47 -11.50 -8.36
N ALA A 127 -12.91 -10.25 -8.26
CA ALA A 127 -12.67 -9.37 -7.12
C ALA A 127 -13.26 -9.95 -5.83
N SER A 128 -14.48 -10.50 -5.89
CA SER A 128 -15.16 -11.14 -4.74
C SER A 128 -14.39 -12.33 -4.20
N ARG A 129 -13.89 -13.21 -5.09
CA ARG A 129 -13.04 -14.34 -4.68
C ARG A 129 -11.74 -13.85 -4.05
N ASN A 130 -11.12 -12.82 -4.64
CA ASN A 130 -9.88 -12.25 -4.13
C ASN A 130 -10.09 -11.63 -2.73
N ALA A 131 -11.10 -10.79 -2.57
CA ALA A 131 -11.49 -10.16 -1.31
C ALA A 131 -11.78 -11.19 -0.21
N GLY A 132 -12.62 -12.19 -0.52
CA GLY A 132 -12.96 -13.26 0.41
C GLY A 132 -11.74 -14.03 0.90
N ARG A 133 -10.83 -14.39 -0.01
CA ARG A 133 -9.57 -15.05 0.33
C ARG A 133 -8.63 -14.15 1.13
N MET A 134 -8.40 -12.92 0.65
CA MET A 134 -7.44 -11.97 1.21
C MET A 134 -7.77 -11.65 2.67
N TYR A 135 -9.04 -11.37 2.96
CA TYR A 135 -9.51 -10.99 4.29
C TYR A 135 -10.09 -12.17 5.09
N LYS A 136 -10.04 -13.40 4.56
CA LYS A 136 -10.65 -14.59 5.17
C LYS A 136 -12.11 -14.33 5.57
N LEU A 137 -12.91 -13.87 4.62
CA LEU A 137 -14.33 -13.60 4.78
C LEU A 137 -15.13 -14.83 4.31
N THR A 138 -16.20 -15.16 5.03
CA THR A 138 -16.98 -16.38 4.76
C THR A 138 -18.48 -16.11 4.90
N GLY A 139 -19.28 -16.92 4.22
CA GLY A 139 -20.73 -16.97 4.40
C GLY A 139 -21.39 -15.61 4.21
N ALA A 140 -22.11 -15.16 5.24
CA ALA A 140 -22.94 -13.95 5.21
C ALA A 140 -22.17 -12.63 4.99
N ALA A 141 -20.83 -12.63 5.07
CA ALA A 141 -20.02 -11.45 4.76
C ALA A 141 -19.87 -11.20 3.25
N LEU A 142 -19.96 -12.25 2.43
CA LEU A 142 -19.83 -12.16 0.98
C LEU A 142 -21.16 -11.68 0.40
N MET A 143 -21.13 -10.62 -0.40
CA MET A 143 -22.30 -10.08 -1.06
C MET A 143 -22.41 -10.63 -2.49
N SER A 144 -23.62 -10.65 -3.04
CA SER A 144 -23.88 -10.67 -4.47
C SER A 144 -23.71 -9.28 -5.09
N GLU A 145 -23.67 -9.18 -6.41
CA GLU A 145 -23.53 -7.89 -7.12
C GLU A 145 -24.65 -6.89 -6.74
N SER A 146 -25.90 -7.36 -6.67
CA SER A 146 -27.04 -6.54 -6.27
C SER A 146 -26.96 -6.10 -4.80
N GLU A 147 -26.46 -6.97 -3.92
CA GLU A 147 -26.20 -6.61 -2.52
C GLU A 147 -25.06 -5.60 -2.38
N LEU A 148 -23.99 -5.70 -3.19
CA LEU A 148 -22.94 -4.68 -3.24
C LEU A 148 -23.52 -3.32 -3.64
N ALA A 149 -24.32 -3.28 -4.70
CA ALA A 149 -24.94 -2.04 -5.18
C ALA A 149 -25.87 -1.41 -4.13
N ALA A 150 -26.67 -2.24 -3.44
CA ALA A 150 -27.53 -1.81 -2.35
C ALA A 150 -26.72 -1.32 -1.14
N TRP A 151 -25.69 -2.05 -0.74
CA TRP A 151 -24.80 -1.69 0.36
C TRP A 151 -24.10 -0.35 0.10
N TYR A 152 -23.52 -0.17 -1.09
CA TYR A 152 -22.88 1.10 -1.48
C TYR A 152 -23.88 2.25 -1.39
N SER A 153 -25.09 2.05 -1.95
CA SER A 153 -26.12 3.09 -1.95
C SER A 153 -26.59 3.46 -0.55
N GLN A 154 -26.72 2.47 0.32
CA GLN A 154 -27.09 2.67 1.71
C GLN A 154 -26.00 3.40 2.51
N ARG A 155 -24.74 2.99 2.36
CA ARG A 155 -23.59 3.50 3.12
C ARG A 155 -23.15 4.89 2.67
N ASN A 156 -23.05 5.11 1.36
CA ASN A 156 -22.56 6.35 0.78
C ASN A 156 -23.67 7.35 0.43
N LYS A 157 -24.95 6.96 0.55
CA LYS A 157 -26.11 7.81 0.15
C LYS A 157 -26.02 8.27 -1.30
N LYS A 158 -25.46 7.41 -2.16
CA LYS A 158 -25.23 7.67 -3.59
C LYS A 158 -25.58 6.43 -4.39
N GLN A 159 -26.22 6.59 -5.54
CA GLN A 159 -26.52 5.45 -6.42
C GLN A 159 -25.23 4.75 -6.87
N PHE A 160 -25.20 3.42 -6.77
CA PHE A 160 -24.11 2.62 -7.31
C PHE A 160 -24.09 2.68 -8.83
N ASP A 161 -22.94 3.03 -9.38
CA ASP A 161 -22.62 2.95 -10.81
C ASP A 161 -21.12 2.64 -10.94
N SER A 162 -20.81 1.43 -11.41
CA SER A 162 -19.43 0.98 -11.60
C SER A 162 -18.66 1.85 -12.61
N GLY A 163 -19.35 2.49 -13.56
CA GLY A 163 -18.80 3.46 -14.50
C GLY A 163 -18.53 4.84 -13.90
N ALA A 164 -19.15 5.18 -12.77
CA ALA A 164 -18.96 6.47 -12.10
C ALA A 164 -18.04 6.41 -10.87
N ILE A 165 -17.76 5.22 -10.33
CA ILE A 165 -16.83 5.07 -9.21
C ILE A 165 -15.41 5.45 -9.65
N THR A 166 -14.81 6.39 -8.91
CA THR A 166 -13.45 6.90 -9.12
C THR A 166 -12.60 6.69 -7.87
N ILE A 167 -11.29 6.92 -7.97
CA ILE A 167 -10.38 6.87 -6.80
C ILE A 167 -10.77 7.84 -5.69
N GLN A 168 -11.50 8.93 -6.02
CA GLN A 168 -11.95 9.89 -5.01
C GLN A 168 -13.00 9.31 -4.07
N GLU A 169 -13.74 8.28 -4.50
CA GLU A 169 -14.76 7.62 -3.67
C GLU A 169 -14.17 6.79 -2.55
N THR A 170 -12.91 6.39 -2.70
CA THR A 170 -12.16 5.58 -1.75
C THR A 170 -10.89 6.30 -1.30
N ALA A 171 -10.81 7.63 -1.45
CA ALA A 171 -9.69 8.42 -0.94
C ALA A 171 -9.79 8.59 0.59
N PRO A 172 -8.68 8.72 1.33
CA PRO A 172 -8.66 8.65 2.79
C PRO A 172 -9.09 9.97 3.47
N TYR A 173 -10.29 10.47 3.16
CA TYR A 173 -10.85 11.67 3.77
C TYR A 173 -11.64 11.34 5.04
N ASN A 174 -11.52 12.22 6.04
CA ASN A 174 -12.18 12.08 7.34
C ASN A 174 -12.84 13.39 7.80
N ALA A 175 -13.50 14.08 6.88
CA ALA A 175 -14.35 15.22 7.18
C ALA A 175 -15.77 14.75 7.54
N ALA A 176 -16.58 15.66 8.10
CA ALA A 176 -17.96 15.35 8.50
C ALA A 176 -18.80 14.84 7.33
N ASP A 177 -18.64 15.47 6.16
CA ASP A 177 -19.31 15.22 4.89
C ASP A 177 -18.63 14.17 4.00
N SER A 178 -17.49 13.60 4.44
CA SER A 178 -16.84 12.52 3.68
C SER A 178 -17.73 11.28 3.59
N LEU A 179 -17.63 10.59 2.45
CA LEU A 179 -18.29 9.33 2.17
C LEU A 179 -17.88 8.27 3.20
N PHE A 180 -18.74 7.27 3.40
CA PHE A 180 -18.45 6.16 4.31
C PHE A 180 -17.17 5.42 3.90
N THR A 181 -16.99 5.17 2.60
CA THR A 181 -15.81 4.51 2.02
C THR A 181 -14.54 5.34 2.16
N GLN A 182 -14.64 6.67 2.11
CA GLN A 182 -13.50 7.56 2.35
C GLN A 182 -13.04 7.52 3.82
N LYS A 183 -13.99 7.56 4.75
CA LYS A 183 -13.71 7.41 6.19
C LYS A 183 -13.10 6.05 6.53
N MET A 184 -13.53 5.02 5.81
CA MET A 184 -12.96 3.68 5.92
C MET A 184 -11.52 3.63 5.42
N ASP A 185 -11.25 4.19 4.23
CA ASP A 185 -9.88 4.27 3.71
C ASP A 185 -8.97 5.09 4.62
N TYR A 186 -9.48 6.15 5.24
CA TYR A 186 -8.74 6.89 6.28
C TYR A 186 -8.29 5.97 7.43
N GLN A 187 -9.13 5.03 7.88
CA GLN A 187 -8.70 4.06 8.88
C GLN A 187 -7.68 3.06 8.34
N VAL A 188 -7.80 2.65 7.07
CA VAL A 188 -6.83 1.77 6.39
C VAL A 188 -5.47 2.46 6.30
N ALA A 189 -5.42 3.70 5.81
CA ALA A 189 -4.21 4.51 5.73
C ALA A 189 -3.52 4.61 7.11
N ARG A 190 -4.29 4.87 8.18
CA ARG A 190 -3.73 4.93 9.54
C ARG A 190 -3.07 3.65 10.01
N VAL A 191 -3.67 2.48 9.76
CA VAL A 191 -3.06 1.21 10.17
C VAL A 191 -1.86 0.86 9.30
N ARG A 192 -1.89 1.21 8.01
CA ARG A 192 -0.75 1.05 7.09
C ARG A 192 0.44 1.90 7.53
N ASP A 193 0.26 3.21 7.70
CA ASP A 193 1.33 4.12 8.10
C ASP A 193 1.91 3.75 9.48
N ALA A 194 1.05 3.29 10.41
CA ALA A 194 1.52 2.80 11.71
C ALA A 194 2.36 1.53 11.59
N ALA A 195 1.99 0.60 10.70
CA ALA A 195 2.77 -0.61 10.43
C ALA A 195 4.11 -0.29 9.77
N VAL A 196 4.14 0.65 8.82
CA VAL A 196 5.38 1.11 8.17
C VAL A 196 6.31 1.77 9.20
N CYS A 197 5.80 2.69 10.02
CA CYS A 197 6.59 3.30 11.11
C CYS A 197 7.16 2.24 12.07
N ARG A 198 6.39 1.18 12.37
CA ARG A 198 6.86 0.07 13.20
C ARG A 198 7.98 -0.71 12.51
N ALA A 199 7.83 -1.04 11.22
CA ALA A 199 8.87 -1.71 10.45
C ALA A 199 10.16 -0.89 10.41
N ILE A 200 10.06 0.43 10.26
CA ILE A 200 11.20 1.35 10.30
C ILE A 200 11.88 1.31 11.68
N ALA A 201 11.10 1.37 12.77
CA ALA A 201 11.64 1.27 14.13
C ALA A 201 12.36 -0.07 14.36
N GLU A 202 11.73 -1.18 13.99
CA GLU A 202 12.28 -2.54 14.09
C GLU A 202 13.58 -2.66 13.28
N GLY A 203 13.60 -2.12 12.06
CA GLY A 203 14.79 -2.08 11.21
C GLY A 203 15.93 -1.28 11.83
N LEU A 204 15.66 -0.12 12.42
CA LEU A 204 16.67 0.74 13.04
C LEU A 204 17.23 0.18 14.35
N ASN A 205 16.46 -0.66 15.04
CA ASN A 205 16.96 -1.41 16.20
C ASN A 205 17.91 -2.56 15.80
N ARG A 206 17.88 -2.98 14.53
CA ARG A 206 18.64 -4.13 14.01
C ARG A 206 19.82 -3.73 13.12
N PHE A 207 19.75 -2.57 12.48
CA PHE A 207 20.69 -2.14 11.45
C PHE A 207 21.00 -0.64 11.52
N ASP A 208 22.26 -0.27 11.32
CA ASP A 208 22.71 1.13 11.34
C ASP A 208 22.32 1.91 10.07
N ARG A 209 22.20 1.18 8.95
CA ARG A 209 21.93 1.73 7.62
C ARG A 209 20.65 1.14 7.03
N VAL A 210 19.54 1.78 7.36
CA VAL A 210 18.21 1.46 6.79
C VAL A 210 17.86 2.43 5.67
N LEU A 211 17.49 1.90 4.52
CA LEU A 211 16.86 2.62 3.41
C LEU A 211 15.36 2.27 3.36
N VAL A 212 14.50 3.27 3.26
CA VAL A 212 13.05 3.11 3.11
C VAL A 212 12.64 3.63 1.74
N VAL A 213 11.91 2.84 0.96
CA VAL A 213 11.43 3.22 -0.38
C VAL A 213 9.92 3.01 -0.46
N TYR A 214 9.18 4.12 -0.37
CA TYR A 214 7.72 4.16 -0.29
C TYR A 214 7.20 5.37 -1.06
N GLY A 215 5.97 5.28 -1.58
CA GLY A 215 5.29 6.38 -2.25
C GLY A 215 5.23 7.67 -1.43
N ALA A 216 5.29 8.82 -2.09
CA ALA A 216 5.32 10.14 -1.46
C ALA A 216 4.08 10.43 -0.60
N GLY A 217 2.95 9.76 -0.88
CA GLY A 217 1.73 9.85 -0.08
C GLY A 217 1.94 9.41 1.37
N HIS A 218 2.69 8.34 1.61
CA HIS A 218 3.01 7.84 2.96
C HIS A 218 3.85 8.85 3.75
N PHE A 219 4.85 9.46 3.10
CA PHE A 219 5.77 10.38 3.78
C PHE A 219 5.04 11.57 4.42
N GLY A 220 4.00 12.11 3.77
CA GLY A 220 3.23 13.23 4.32
C GLY A 220 2.60 12.92 5.69
N MET A 221 2.12 11.69 5.86
CA MET A 221 1.50 11.22 7.11
C MET A 221 2.55 10.80 8.14
N GLU A 222 3.57 10.07 7.70
CA GLU A 222 4.60 9.49 8.56
C GLU A 222 5.60 10.52 9.07
N GLN A 223 5.86 11.60 8.32
CA GLN A 223 6.90 12.57 8.64
C GLN A 223 6.81 13.10 10.07
N LYS A 224 5.60 13.34 10.60
CA LYS A 224 5.42 13.81 11.98
C LYS A 224 5.87 12.76 13.00
N ILE A 225 5.59 11.49 12.74
CA ILE A 225 5.97 10.36 13.61
C ILE A 225 7.47 10.13 13.51
N LEU A 226 8.00 10.03 12.28
CA LEU A 226 9.43 9.85 12.03
C LEU A 226 10.28 10.97 12.66
N ARG A 227 9.80 12.22 12.60
CA ARG A 227 10.47 13.35 13.26
C ARG A 227 10.54 13.23 14.78
N LYS A 228 9.49 12.68 15.40
CA LYS A 228 9.50 12.44 16.84
C LYS A 228 10.43 11.28 17.22
N MET A 229 10.49 10.24 16.38
CA MET A 229 11.31 9.06 16.62
C MET A 229 12.80 9.33 16.39
N LEU A 230 13.16 10.08 15.35
CA LEU A 230 14.53 10.16 14.82
C LEU A 230 15.10 11.59 14.78
N GLY A 231 14.32 12.59 15.20
CA GLY A 231 14.67 14.00 15.03
C GLY A 231 14.38 14.53 13.62
N ARG A 232 14.80 15.76 13.33
CA ARG A 232 14.52 16.40 12.03
C ARG A 232 15.28 15.69 10.89
N PRO A 233 14.61 15.29 9.80
CA PRO A 233 15.29 14.68 8.66
C PRO A 233 16.17 15.71 7.96
N VAL A 234 17.31 15.24 7.43
CA VAL A 234 18.13 16.00 6.49
C VAL A 234 17.57 15.75 5.09
N LEU A 235 17.13 16.81 4.41
CA LEU A 235 16.62 16.71 3.04
C LEU A 235 17.78 16.49 2.07
N ARG A 236 17.62 15.54 1.15
CA ARG A 236 18.49 15.35 -0.02
C ARG A 236 17.62 15.40 -1.27
N THR A 237 18.00 16.23 -2.24
CA THR A 237 17.30 16.38 -3.52
C THR A 237 18.14 15.81 -4.66
N ALA A 238 17.49 15.41 -5.76
CA ALA A 238 18.18 14.94 -6.96
C ALA A 238 18.98 16.06 -7.66
N SER A 239 18.63 17.32 -7.42
CA SER A 239 19.52 18.46 -7.59
C SER A 239 20.55 18.42 -6.46
N GLY A 240 21.82 18.18 -6.80
CA GLY A 240 22.95 18.13 -5.86
C GLY A 240 23.12 19.40 -5.01
N PRO A 241 24.14 19.44 -4.14
CA PRO A 241 24.43 20.61 -3.29
C PRO A 241 24.61 21.90 -4.08
#